data_AF-A0A956VNF6-F1
#
_entry.id   AF-A0A956VNF6-F1
#
_cell.length_a   1.000
_cell.length_b   1.000
_cell.length_c   1.000
_cell.angle_alpha   90.00
_cell.angle_beta   90.00
_cell.angle_gamma   90.00
#
_symmetry.space_group_name_H-M   'P 1'
#
loop_
_entity.id
_entity.type
_entity.pdbx_description
1 polymer ?
#
loop_
_entity_poly.entity_id
_entity_poly.type
_entity_poly.pdbx_seq_one_letter_code
_entity_poly.pdbx_strand_id
1 'polypeptide(L)'
;NHAKTDRILGLAQREQLPVVLFAEGGGGRPGDVDANVLAGLDVGTFAAYAALSGRVPVIGIVAGRCFAGNAALVGCSDVIIATKDSNLGMGGPAMIEGGGLGVFTPEQIGPSGVQHGNGVIDVLAENEAEAVAAARRYLAFFQGRFKDWTCPDQRLLRAVVPENRLRVYDTRAAMRGLVDEGSLLPLRT
;
A
#
# COMPACT_ATOMS: atom_id res chain seq x y z
N ASN A 1 17.44 2.96 -12.53
CA ASN A 1 16.04 3.45 -12.66
C ASN A 1 15.77 4.71 -11.84
N HIS A 2 16.51 4.96 -10.75
CA HIS A 2 16.46 6.17 -9.92
C HIS A 2 16.22 7.48 -10.68
N ALA A 3 17.05 7.82 -11.68
CA ALA A 3 16.88 9.06 -12.44
C ALA A 3 15.51 9.21 -13.13
N LYS A 4 14.90 8.10 -13.60
CA LYS A 4 13.52 8.12 -14.14
C LYS A 4 12.52 8.40 -13.03
N THR A 5 12.69 7.74 -11.89
CA THR A 5 11.85 7.89 -10.70
C THR A 5 11.91 9.33 -10.18
N ASP A 6 13.10 9.92 -10.04
CA ASP A 6 13.27 11.29 -9.58
C ASP A 6 12.57 12.29 -10.52
N ARG A 7 12.70 12.08 -11.83
CA ARG A 7 12.07 12.94 -12.85
C ARG A 7 10.54 12.91 -12.76
N ILE A 8 9.93 11.74 -12.60
CA ILE A 8 8.47 11.59 -12.52
C ILE A 8 7.93 12.10 -11.18
N LEU A 9 8.64 11.84 -10.06
CA LEU A 9 8.26 12.36 -8.74
C LEU A 9 8.33 13.89 -8.71
N GLY A 10 9.38 14.48 -9.31
CA GLY A 10 9.48 15.92 -9.44
C GLY A 10 8.37 16.54 -10.28
N LEU A 11 7.82 15.82 -11.28
CA LEU A 11 6.62 16.27 -12.00
C LEU A 11 5.37 16.13 -11.14
N ALA A 12 5.17 14.98 -10.52
CA ALA A 12 4.02 14.73 -9.67
C ALA A 12 3.92 15.78 -8.55
N GLN A 13 5.04 16.15 -7.94
CA GLN A 13 5.09 17.20 -6.93
C GLN A 13 4.76 18.59 -7.49
N ARG A 14 5.28 18.96 -8.67
CA ARG A 14 5.02 20.29 -9.27
C ARG A 14 3.59 20.45 -9.74
N GLU A 15 3.07 19.42 -10.40
CA GLU A 15 1.74 19.42 -11.02
C GLU A 15 0.63 18.92 -10.08
N GLN A 16 0.98 18.62 -8.82
CA GLN A 16 0.07 18.10 -7.79
C GLN A 16 -0.69 16.83 -8.25
N LEU A 17 0.04 15.90 -8.88
CA LEU A 17 -0.54 14.67 -9.42
C LEU A 17 -0.43 13.53 -8.40
N PRO A 18 -1.50 12.72 -8.21
CA PRO A 18 -1.42 11.48 -7.45
C PRO A 18 -0.38 10.51 -8.01
N VAL A 19 0.23 9.70 -7.14
CA VAL A 19 1.23 8.69 -7.52
C VAL A 19 0.76 7.31 -7.12
N VAL A 20 0.75 6.38 -8.08
CA VAL A 20 0.52 4.95 -7.84
C VAL A 20 1.81 4.20 -8.17
N LEU A 21 2.42 3.57 -7.18
CA LEU A 21 3.68 2.85 -7.31
C LEU A 21 3.42 1.34 -7.21
N PHE A 22 3.75 0.60 -8.27
CA PHE A 22 3.94 -0.85 -8.20
C PHE A 22 5.37 -1.11 -7.74
N ALA A 23 5.51 -1.61 -6.52
CA ALA A 23 6.78 -1.64 -5.80
C ALA A 23 7.48 -3.01 -5.85
N GLU A 24 7.06 -3.96 -6.68
CA GLU A 24 7.75 -5.24 -6.81
C GLU A 24 9.24 -5.03 -7.18
N GLY A 25 10.13 -5.68 -6.44
CA GLY A 25 11.57 -5.65 -6.69
C GLY A 25 12.41 -5.95 -5.45
N GLY A 26 13.67 -6.35 -5.69
CA GLY A 26 14.64 -6.75 -4.67
C GLY A 26 15.54 -5.63 -4.13
N GLY A 27 15.28 -4.36 -4.47
CA GLY A 27 16.07 -3.22 -4.05
C GLY A 27 17.22 -2.86 -5.00
N GLY A 28 18.36 -2.45 -4.43
CA GLY A 28 19.51 -1.93 -5.17
C GLY A 28 20.09 -2.96 -6.14
N ARG A 29 20.51 -2.50 -7.32
CA ARG A 29 21.09 -3.35 -8.36
C ARG A 29 22.62 -3.33 -8.26
N PRO A 30 23.30 -4.47 -8.02
CA PRO A 30 24.75 -4.51 -7.84
C PRO A 30 25.55 -4.45 -9.16
N GLY A 31 24.92 -4.64 -10.32
CA GLY A 31 25.60 -4.83 -11.61
C GLY A 31 25.68 -3.61 -12.54
N ASP A 32 25.31 -2.42 -12.08
CA ASP A 32 25.36 -1.21 -12.92
C ASP A 32 26.80 -0.62 -12.93
N VAL A 33 27.67 -1.19 -13.77
CA VAL A 33 29.11 -0.83 -13.85
C VAL A 33 29.42 0.40 -14.70
N ASP A 34 28.46 0.85 -15.51
CA ASP A 34 28.63 2.00 -16.41
C ASP A 34 28.51 3.35 -15.66
N ALA A 35 27.98 3.33 -14.44
CA ALA A 35 27.81 4.50 -13.61
C ALA A 35 28.96 4.60 -12.60
N ASN A 36 29.59 5.77 -12.51
CA ASN A 36 30.67 6.02 -11.55
C ASN A 36 30.07 6.31 -10.16
N VAL A 37 29.60 5.26 -9.50
CA VAL A 37 28.95 5.32 -8.18
C VAL A 37 29.95 4.88 -7.12
N LEU A 38 30.10 5.67 -6.06
CA LEU A 38 30.81 5.25 -4.84
C LEU A 38 29.91 4.31 -4.02
N ALA A 39 29.22 4.84 -3.02
CA ALA A 39 28.30 4.07 -2.17
C ALA A 39 26.83 4.17 -2.61
N GLY A 40 26.49 5.10 -3.51
CA GLY A 40 25.10 5.33 -3.94
C GLY A 40 24.18 5.83 -2.83
N LEU A 41 24.73 6.43 -1.78
CA LEU A 41 23.98 6.91 -0.60
C LEU A 41 23.46 8.35 -0.74
N ASP A 42 23.83 9.02 -1.83
CA ASP A 42 23.39 10.36 -2.20
C ASP A 42 22.11 10.36 -3.07
N VAL A 43 21.53 9.18 -3.33
CA VAL A 43 20.30 9.05 -4.12
C VAL A 43 19.13 9.77 -3.47
N GLY A 44 18.60 10.79 -4.14
CA GLY A 44 17.48 11.59 -3.66
C GLY A 44 16.11 10.91 -3.73
N THR A 45 15.99 9.76 -4.40
CA THR A 45 14.70 9.13 -4.74
C THR A 45 13.82 8.83 -3.55
N PHE A 46 14.38 8.29 -2.47
CA PHE A 46 13.61 7.93 -1.27
C PHE A 46 13.03 9.18 -0.60
N ALA A 47 13.86 10.22 -0.46
CA ALA A 47 13.43 11.51 0.09
C ALA A 47 12.42 12.21 -0.82
N ALA A 48 12.62 12.18 -2.14
CA ALA A 48 11.70 12.76 -3.11
C ALA A 48 10.33 12.08 -3.09
N TYR A 49 10.28 10.75 -2.95
CA TYR A 49 9.03 10.00 -2.82
C TYR A 49 8.33 10.35 -1.50
N ALA A 50 9.06 10.32 -0.38
CA ALA A 50 8.52 10.68 0.94
C ALA A 50 7.99 12.12 0.99
N ALA A 51 8.63 13.05 0.26
CA ALA A 51 8.21 14.46 0.18
C ALA A 51 6.84 14.69 -0.52
N LEU A 52 6.26 13.66 -1.14
CA LEU A 52 4.90 13.71 -1.67
C LEU A 52 3.83 13.55 -0.58
N SER A 53 4.19 12.95 0.56
CA SER A 53 3.26 12.74 1.67
C SER A 53 2.64 14.06 2.14
N GLY A 54 1.32 14.04 2.33
CA GLY A 54 0.54 15.21 2.71
C GLY A 54 0.37 16.27 1.60
N ARG A 55 0.85 16.02 0.38
CA ARG A 55 0.69 16.92 -0.78
C ARG A 55 -0.22 16.34 -1.85
N VAL A 56 -0.01 15.09 -2.20
CA VAL A 56 -0.79 14.36 -3.22
C VAL A 56 -1.11 12.96 -2.68
N PRO A 57 -2.19 12.30 -3.14
CA PRO A 57 -2.43 10.90 -2.79
C PRO A 57 -1.30 10.00 -3.30
N VAL A 58 -0.71 9.22 -2.42
CA VAL A 58 0.37 8.26 -2.72
C VAL A 58 -0.09 6.85 -2.39
N ILE A 59 -0.17 5.98 -3.40
CA ILE A 59 -0.66 4.61 -3.30
C ILE A 59 0.48 3.65 -3.61
N GLY A 60 0.75 2.74 -2.69
CA GLY A 60 1.71 1.66 -2.85
C GLY A 60 1.01 0.34 -3.17
N ILE A 61 1.44 -0.35 -4.23
CA ILE A 61 0.95 -1.68 -4.60
C ILE A 61 2.11 -2.66 -4.55
N VAL A 62 1.93 -3.74 -3.79
CA VAL A 62 2.88 -4.85 -3.69
C VAL A 62 2.24 -6.11 -4.25
N ALA A 63 2.79 -6.61 -5.35
CA ALA A 63 2.50 -7.92 -5.90
C ALA A 63 3.82 -8.68 -6.02
N GLY A 64 3.94 -9.83 -5.35
CA GLY A 64 5.20 -10.57 -5.28
C GLY A 64 6.17 -10.04 -4.21
N ARG A 65 7.46 -9.94 -4.56
CA ARG A 65 8.55 -9.66 -3.59
C ARG A 65 8.93 -8.19 -3.59
N CYS A 66 8.98 -7.56 -2.43
CA CYS A 66 9.31 -6.15 -2.26
C CYS A 66 10.32 -5.95 -1.12
N PHE A 67 11.59 -5.79 -1.47
CA PHE A 67 12.67 -5.71 -0.49
C PHE A 67 13.53 -4.44 -0.59
N ALA A 68 14.14 -4.07 0.53
CA ALA A 68 15.10 -2.98 0.63
C ALA A 68 14.55 -1.64 0.10
N GLY A 69 15.18 -1.03 -0.90
CA GLY A 69 14.76 0.27 -1.43
C GLY A 69 13.32 0.28 -1.94
N ASN A 70 12.83 -0.84 -2.48
CA ASN A 70 11.43 -0.96 -2.91
C ASN A 70 10.47 -0.88 -1.71
N ALA A 71 10.78 -1.60 -0.63
CA ALA A 71 10.01 -1.55 0.62
C ALA A 71 10.09 -0.18 1.29
N ALA A 72 11.24 0.49 1.21
CA ALA A 72 11.42 1.85 1.72
C ALA A 72 10.53 2.87 0.99
N LEU A 73 10.36 2.73 -0.34
CA LEU A 73 9.44 3.58 -1.09
C LEU A 73 7.99 3.31 -0.69
N VAL A 74 7.54 2.05 -0.71
CA VAL A 74 6.14 1.73 -0.42
C VAL A 74 5.76 2.03 1.04
N GLY A 75 6.71 1.95 1.98
CA GLY A 75 6.52 2.35 3.38
C GLY A 75 6.22 3.84 3.57
N CYS A 76 6.45 4.67 2.56
CA CYS A 76 6.12 6.09 2.55
C CYS A 76 4.80 6.41 1.85
N SER A 77 4.04 5.42 1.39
CA SER A 77 2.72 5.61 0.78
C SER A 77 1.64 5.92 1.84
N ASP A 78 0.57 6.61 1.45
CA ASP A 78 -0.57 6.86 2.33
C ASP A 78 -1.37 5.56 2.58
N VAL A 79 -1.40 4.68 1.57
CA VAL A 79 -2.01 3.35 1.64
C VAL A 79 -1.12 2.32 0.95
N ILE A 80 -0.96 1.16 1.57
CA ILE A 80 -0.26 -0.01 1.05
C ILE A 80 -1.28 -1.11 0.77
N ILE A 81 -1.40 -1.46 -0.50
CA ILE A 81 -2.25 -2.53 -1.01
C ILE A 81 -1.32 -3.67 -1.43
N ALA A 82 -1.54 -4.86 -0.91
CA ALA A 82 -0.70 -6.01 -1.24
C ALA A 82 -1.51 -7.24 -1.59
N THR A 83 -1.00 -8.05 -2.51
CA THR A 83 -1.57 -9.38 -2.77
C THR A 83 -1.23 -10.35 -1.64
N LYS A 84 -2.09 -11.34 -1.41
CA LYS A 84 -1.90 -12.33 -0.33
C LYS A 84 -0.60 -13.14 -0.41
N ASP A 85 -0.09 -13.33 -1.61
CA ASP A 85 1.17 -14.05 -1.90
C ASP A 85 2.42 -13.16 -1.85
N SER A 86 2.25 -11.87 -1.51
CA SER A 86 3.37 -10.93 -1.43
C SER A 86 4.24 -11.10 -0.17
N ASN A 87 5.49 -10.62 -0.29
CA ASN A 87 6.50 -10.61 0.76
C ASN A 87 7.20 -9.26 0.78
N LEU A 88 7.14 -8.55 1.91
CA LEU A 88 7.66 -7.18 2.06
C LEU A 88 8.62 -7.08 3.26
N GLY A 89 9.81 -6.54 3.04
CA GLY A 89 10.76 -6.30 4.13
C GLY A 89 11.91 -5.35 3.81
N MET A 90 12.50 -4.71 4.82
CA MET A 90 13.63 -3.80 4.64
C MET A 90 14.93 -4.48 4.17
N GLY A 91 15.01 -5.81 4.25
CA GLY A 91 16.11 -6.60 3.71
C GLY A 91 15.60 -7.89 3.07
N GLY A 92 16.12 -8.22 1.89
CA GLY A 92 15.88 -9.52 1.25
C GLY A 92 16.88 -10.59 1.73
N PRO A 93 16.78 -11.84 1.23
CA PRO A 93 17.59 -12.96 1.70
C PRO A 93 19.10 -12.68 1.77
N ALA A 94 19.67 -12.10 0.71
CA ALA A 94 21.10 -11.83 0.63
C ALA A 94 21.57 -10.79 1.67
N MET A 95 20.71 -9.83 2.03
CA MET A 95 21.02 -8.84 3.07
C MET A 95 20.98 -9.48 4.47
N ILE A 96 20.02 -10.37 4.70
CA ILE A 96 19.89 -11.11 5.96
C ILE A 96 21.07 -12.06 6.17
N GLU A 97 21.43 -12.83 5.14
CA GLU A 97 22.57 -13.74 5.16
C GLU A 97 23.89 -12.97 5.29
N GLY A 98 24.07 -11.89 4.53
CA GLY A 98 25.23 -11.02 4.62
C GLY A 98 25.40 -10.36 6.01
N GLY A 99 24.31 -10.21 6.76
CA GLY A 99 24.32 -9.76 8.16
C GLY A 99 24.53 -10.86 9.20
N GLY A 100 24.72 -12.11 8.79
CA GLY A 100 24.96 -13.24 9.70
C GLY A 100 23.70 -13.73 10.45
N LEU A 101 22.51 -13.39 9.98
CA LEU A 101 21.24 -13.74 10.63
C LEU A 101 20.68 -15.10 10.18
N GLY A 102 21.38 -15.78 9.26
CA GLY A 102 20.99 -17.07 8.70
C GLY A 102 20.45 -16.98 7.29
N VAL A 103 19.94 -18.11 6.79
CA VAL A 103 19.45 -18.26 5.41
C VAL A 103 17.94 -18.42 5.45
N PHE A 104 17.25 -17.57 4.68
CA PHE A 104 15.79 -17.55 4.57
C PHE A 104 15.39 -17.49 3.10
N THR A 105 14.28 -18.14 2.75
CA THR A 105 13.67 -17.91 1.43
C THR A 105 12.91 -16.58 1.44
N PRO A 106 12.71 -15.95 0.28
CA PRO A 106 11.90 -14.74 0.17
C PRO A 106 10.52 -14.84 0.83
N GLU A 107 9.88 -16.01 0.75
CA GLU A 107 8.54 -16.28 1.30
C GLU A 107 8.50 -16.33 2.83
N GLN A 108 9.67 -16.39 3.48
CA GLN A 108 9.78 -16.33 4.92
C GLN A 108 9.97 -14.89 5.43
N ILE A 109 10.11 -13.91 4.53
CA ILE A 109 10.47 -12.53 4.87
C ILE A 109 9.26 -11.63 4.65
N GLY A 110 8.63 -11.26 5.76
CA GLY A 110 7.45 -10.39 5.79
C GLY A 110 6.28 -10.85 4.92
N PRO A 111 5.73 -12.07 5.15
CA PRO A 111 4.53 -12.52 4.44
C PRO A 111 3.37 -11.53 4.62
N SER A 112 2.60 -11.27 3.55
CA SER A 112 1.52 -10.27 3.58
C SER A 112 0.51 -10.46 4.71
N GLY A 113 0.18 -11.70 5.09
CA GLY A 113 -0.72 -11.95 6.22
C GLY A 113 -0.19 -11.41 7.55
N VAL A 114 1.12 -11.53 7.79
CA VAL A 114 1.78 -10.99 8.99
C VAL A 114 1.85 -9.46 8.91
N GLN A 115 2.22 -8.93 7.74
CA GLN A 115 2.33 -7.49 7.51
C GLN A 115 0.97 -6.78 7.52
N HIS A 116 -0.12 -7.47 7.19
CA HIS A 116 -1.47 -6.95 7.39
C HIS A 116 -1.84 -6.95 8.88
N GLY A 117 -1.58 -8.07 9.59
CA GLY A 117 -1.90 -8.20 11.00
C GLY A 117 -1.13 -7.24 11.93
N ASN A 118 0.04 -6.74 11.52
CA ASN A 118 0.81 -5.75 12.28
C ASN A 118 0.61 -4.30 11.80
N GLY A 119 -0.28 -4.06 10.82
CA GLY A 119 -0.66 -2.73 10.35
C GLY A 119 0.28 -2.10 9.32
N VAL A 120 1.21 -2.86 8.73
CA VAL A 120 2.04 -2.40 7.60
C VAL A 120 1.20 -2.35 6.31
N ILE A 121 0.44 -3.40 6.01
CA ILE A 121 -0.45 -3.45 4.82
C ILE A 121 -1.85 -3.01 5.22
N ASP A 122 -2.41 -2.05 4.49
CA ASP A 122 -3.74 -1.51 4.73
C ASP A 122 -4.85 -2.34 4.07
N VAL A 123 -4.60 -2.84 2.85
CA VAL A 123 -5.54 -3.64 2.07
C VAL A 123 -4.86 -4.90 1.58
N LEU A 124 -5.42 -6.06 1.96
CA LEU A 124 -4.96 -7.37 1.50
C LEU A 124 -5.87 -7.87 0.38
N ALA A 125 -5.35 -7.91 -0.85
CA ALA A 125 -6.07 -8.33 -2.05
C ALA A 125 -5.75 -9.79 -2.42
N GLU A 126 -6.69 -10.49 -3.05
CA GLU A 126 -6.48 -11.88 -3.51
C GLU A 126 -5.47 -11.96 -4.65
N ASN A 127 -5.43 -10.95 -5.52
CA ASN A 127 -4.58 -10.90 -6.72
C ASN A 127 -4.36 -9.46 -7.20
N GLU A 128 -3.52 -9.31 -8.23
CA GLU A 128 -3.17 -8.00 -8.79
C GLU A 128 -4.39 -7.22 -9.33
N ALA A 129 -5.34 -7.90 -9.96
CA ALA A 129 -6.53 -7.24 -10.52
C ALA A 129 -7.38 -6.61 -9.41
N GLU A 130 -7.53 -7.31 -8.29
CA GLU A 130 -8.19 -6.76 -7.10
C GLU A 130 -7.38 -5.64 -6.45
N ALA A 131 -6.04 -5.76 -6.39
CA ALA A 131 -5.19 -4.70 -5.88
C ALA A 131 -5.35 -3.39 -6.69
N VAL A 132 -5.42 -3.50 -8.02
CA VAL A 132 -5.70 -2.37 -8.92
C VAL A 132 -7.11 -1.82 -8.69
N ALA A 133 -8.11 -2.68 -8.52
CA ALA A 133 -9.48 -2.25 -8.22
C ALA A 133 -9.55 -1.46 -6.90
N ALA A 134 -8.86 -1.94 -5.85
CA ALA A 134 -8.74 -1.25 -4.58
C ALA A 134 -8.01 0.10 -4.71
N ALA A 135 -6.91 0.16 -5.48
CA ALA A 135 -6.18 1.40 -5.73
C ALA A 135 -7.04 2.45 -6.44
N ARG A 136 -7.78 2.04 -7.48
CA ARG A 136 -8.72 2.92 -8.19
C ARG A 136 -9.82 3.43 -7.26
N ARG A 137 -10.35 2.57 -6.38
CA ARG A 137 -11.38 2.93 -5.41
C ARG A 137 -10.86 3.89 -4.35
N TYR A 138 -9.67 3.65 -3.81
CA TYR A 138 -9.00 4.56 -2.89
C TYR A 138 -8.80 5.93 -3.52
N LEU A 139 -8.28 5.97 -4.74
CA LEU A 139 -8.05 7.23 -5.46
C LEU A 139 -9.35 8.00 -5.72
N ALA A 140 -10.46 7.30 -6.00
CA ALA A 140 -11.74 7.92 -6.29
C ALA A 140 -12.27 8.83 -5.16
N PHE A 141 -11.95 8.54 -3.89
CA PHE A 141 -12.33 9.39 -2.75
C PHE A 141 -11.68 10.79 -2.80
N PHE A 142 -10.63 10.96 -3.60
CA PHE A 142 -9.90 12.22 -3.77
C PHE A 142 -10.19 12.91 -5.11
N GLN A 143 -11.10 12.36 -5.94
CA GLN A 143 -11.40 12.87 -7.29
C GLN A 143 -12.72 13.66 -7.38
N GLY A 144 -13.39 13.87 -6.25
CA GLY A 144 -14.65 14.61 -6.16
C GLY A 144 -15.85 13.72 -5.83
N ARG A 145 -17.05 14.28 -5.96
CA ARG A 145 -18.30 13.60 -5.60
C ARG A 145 -18.89 12.85 -6.78
N PHE A 146 -19.42 11.66 -6.52
CA PHE A 146 -20.29 10.96 -7.45
C PHE A 146 -21.69 11.56 -7.40
N LYS A 147 -22.32 11.74 -8.57
CA LYS A 147 -23.70 12.24 -8.67
C LYS A 147 -24.72 11.13 -8.47
N ASP A 148 -24.44 9.97 -9.07
CA ASP A 148 -25.30 8.81 -9.04
C ASP A 148 -24.80 7.85 -7.95
N TRP A 149 -25.67 7.55 -7.00
CA TRP A 149 -25.42 6.61 -5.91
C TRP A 149 -26.74 5.95 -5.49
N THR A 150 -26.63 4.76 -4.92
CA THR A 150 -27.73 4.04 -4.29
C THR A 150 -27.46 3.87 -2.81
N CYS A 151 -28.51 3.73 -2.03
CA CYS A 151 -28.43 3.61 -0.58
C CYS A 151 -29.22 2.36 -0.13
N PRO A 152 -28.71 1.58 0.83
CA PRO A 152 -29.43 0.42 1.36
C PRO A 152 -30.75 0.83 2.03
N ASP A 153 -31.66 -0.14 2.24
CA ASP A 153 -32.88 0.09 3.03
C ASP A 153 -32.53 0.47 4.48
N GLN A 154 -32.66 1.76 4.78
CA GLN A 154 -32.31 2.37 6.07
C GLN A 154 -33.13 1.80 7.25
N ARG A 155 -34.27 1.15 7.01
CA ARG A 155 -35.05 0.53 8.09
C ARG A 155 -34.30 -0.62 8.75
N LEU A 156 -33.43 -1.31 8.00
CA LEU A 156 -32.64 -2.44 8.50
C LEU A 156 -31.66 -2.02 9.60
N LEU A 157 -31.21 -0.76 9.61
CA LEU A 157 -30.31 -0.24 10.65
C LEU A 157 -30.91 -0.30 12.06
N ARG A 158 -32.25 -0.25 12.19
CA ARG A 158 -32.94 -0.32 13.48
C ARG A 158 -32.70 -1.63 14.23
N ALA A 159 -32.35 -2.69 13.51
CA ALA A 159 -32.13 -4.02 14.08
C ALA A 159 -30.64 -4.36 14.28
N VAL A 160 -29.71 -3.50 13.84
CA VAL A 160 -28.27 -3.80 13.92
C VAL A 160 -27.76 -3.74 15.35
N VAL A 161 -28.17 -2.72 16.11
CA VAL A 161 -27.80 -2.59 17.53
C VAL A 161 -28.84 -3.33 18.38
N PRO A 162 -28.45 -4.37 19.15
CA PRO A 162 -29.39 -5.09 19.99
C PRO A 162 -29.93 -4.21 21.13
N GLU A 163 -31.21 -4.40 21.48
CA GLU A 163 -31.81 -3.73 22.65
C GLU A 163 -31.12 -4.14 23.97
N ASN A 164 -30.64 -5.38 24.05
CA ASN A 164 -29.84 -5.83 25.17
C ASN A 164 -28.45 -5.18 25.13
N ARG A 165 -28.22 -4.20 26.02
CA ARG A 165 -26.96 -3.44 26.17
C ARG A 165 -25.69 -4.28 26.35
N LEU A 166 -25.80 -5.55 26.76
CA LEU A 166 -24.64 -6.45 26.95
C LEU A 166 -24.30 -7.25 25.69
N ARG A 167 -25.13 -7.20 24.65
CA ARG A 167 -24.94 -7.98 23.43
C ARG A 167 -24.12 -7.19 22.41
N VAL A 168 -23.00 -7.76 21.99
CA VAL A 168 -22.16 -7.21 20.90
C VAL A 168 -22.85 -7.34 19.54
N TYR A 169 -22.41 -6.52 18.59
CA TYR A 169 -22.90 -6.51 17.21
C TYR A 169 -21.77 -6.22 16.21
N ASP A 170 -22.01 -6.53 14.93
CA ASP A 170 -21.06 -6.24 13.86
C ASP A 170 -21.14 -4.76 13.47
N THR A 171 -20.15 -3.96 13.87
CA THR A 171 -20.05 -2.55 13.47
C THR A 171 -19.90 -2.39 11.96
N ARG A 172 -19.34 -3.37 11.25
CA ARG A 172 -19.23 -3.34 9.78
C ARG A 172 -20.60 -3.50 9.12
N ALA A 173 -21.54 -4.22 9.75
CA ALA A 173 -22.93 -4.27 9.27
C ALA A 173 -23.60 -2.90 9.39
N ALA A 174 -23.36 -2.18 10.49
CA ALA A 174 -23.85 -0.80 10.65
C ALA A 174 -23.25 0.12 9.58
N MET A 175 -21.93 0.08 9.37
CA MET A 175 -21.26 0.89 8.35
C MET A 175 -21.81 0.63 6.95
N ARG A 176 -21.95 -0.64 6.55
CA ARG A 176 -22.50 -1.02 5.24
C ARG A 176 -23.94 -0.54 5.04
N GLY A 177 -24.74 -0.50 6.10
CA GLY A 177 -26.11 0.02 6.02
C GLY A 177 -26.19 1.54 6.00
N LEU A 178 -25.15 2.25 6.46
CA LEU A 178 -25.15 3.71 6.58
C LEU A 178 -24.63 4.43 5.33
N VAL A 179 -23.59 3.87 4.69
CA VAL A 179 -22.95 4.51 3.53
C VAL A 179 -23.59 4.05 2.22
N ASP A 180 -23.34 4.80 1.14
CA ASP A 180 -23.80 4.45 -0.21
C ASP A 180 -23.34 3.04 -0.60
N GLU A 181 -24.18 2.31 -1.34
CA GLU A 181 -23.90 0.94 -1.74
C GLU A 181 -22.59 0.86 -2.54
N GLY A 182 -21.73 -0.10 -2.20
CA GLY A 182 -20.45 -0.25 -2.86
C GLY A 182 -19.46 0.90 -2.62
N SER A 183 -19.71 1.81 -1.66
CA SER A 183 -18.79 2.91 -1.33
C SER A 183 -17.82 2.57 -0.18
N LEU A 184 -18.16 1.65 0.73
CA LEU A 184 -17.32 1.32 1.90
C LEU A 184 -15.98 0.64 1.52
N LEU A 185 -14.84 1.31 1.76
CA LEU A 185 -13.50 0.73 1.65
C LEU A 185 -12.84 0.66 3.05
N PRO A 186 -12.83 -0.51 3.71
CA PRO A 186 -12.11 -0.70 4.96
C PRO A 186 -10.60 -0.67 4.76
N LEU A 187 -9.87 -0.08 5.71
CA LEU A 187 -8.41 -0.08 5.78
C LEU A 187 -7.99 -0.68 7.14
N ARG A 188 -6.91 -1.47 7.16
CA ARG A 188 -6.33 -2.10 8.37
C ARG A 188 -7.37 -2.86 9.21
N THR A 189 -7.92 -3.93 8.64
CA THR A 189 -9.06 -4.68 9.21
C THR A 189 -8.72 -5.83 10.13
#